data_AF-A0AAW9KT69-F1
#
_entry.id   AF-A0AAW9KT69-F1
#
_cell.length_a   1.000
_cell.length_b   1.000
_cell.length_c   1.000
_cell.angle_alpha   90.00
_cell.angle_beta   90.00
_cell.angle_gamma   90.00
#
_symmetry.space_group_name_H-M   'P 1'
#
loop_
_entity.id
_entity.type
_entity.pdbx_description
1 polymer ?
#
loop_
_entity_poly.entity_id
_entity_poly.type
_entity_poly.pdbx_seq_one_letter_code
_entity_poly.pdbx_strand_id
1 'polypeptide(L)'
;MTGDFNAVVTTSEPYRLSFALGGLLATEAMVAAPLYVELCDWAAVRKALDADNLLHARTHSTAVRLTRELIQRLSVLSDTEIAYLVTAPGPERLHLMWAAMCRHYAFVAEFAQDVVRDHYLLGVSQLLPADFERFWDSKALWHAELEETRPSTRNKLRTNLFLALRQSGMLADDATIISPLLSPEVSALLDARTPSDRRFFPVGGGL
;
A
#
# COMPACT_ATOMS: atom_id res chain seq x y z
N MET A 1 47.65 18.25 5.05
CA MET A 1 47.09 16.95 4.68
C MET A 1 46.01 16.63 5.70
N THR A 2 44.81 17.15 5.48
CA THR A 2 43.63 16.93 6.31
C THR A 2 42.51 16.72 5.31
N GLY A 3 42.20 15.44 5.08
CA GLY A 3 41.22 15.02 4.08
C GLY A 3 39.82 15.35 4.56
N ASP A 4 39.08 16.04 3.71
CA ASP A 4 37.63 16.15 3.81
C ASP A 4 37.01 14.76 3.62
N PHE A 5 36.51 14.19 4.72
CA PHE A 5 35.57 13.08 4.67
C PHE A 5 34.21 13.63 4.20
N ASN A 6 34.06 13.81 2.88
CA ASN A 6 32.74 13.82 2.27
C ASN A 6 32.22 12.38 2.35
N ALA A 7 31.57 12.05 3.46
CA ALA A 7 30.66 10.94 3.52
C ALA A 7 29.64 11.17 2.40
N VAL A 8 29.71 10.34 1.36
CA VAL A 8 28.65 10.23 0.37
C VAL A 8 27.44 9.71 1.14
N VAL A 9 26.60 10.62 1.61
CA VAL A 9 25.25 10.30 2.05
C VAL A 9 24.57 9.77 0.79
N THR A 10 24.52 8.44 0.67
CA THR A 10 23.66 7.78 -0.30
C THR A 10 22.23 8.09 0.10
N THR A 11 21.70 9.21 -0.38
CA THR A 11 20.30 9.56 -0.20
C THR A 11 19.48 8.50 -0.93
N SER A 12 18.74 7.69 -0.17
CA SER A 12 17.71 6.80 -0.68
C SER A 12 16.77 7.57 -1.62
N GLU A 13 16.19 6.90 -2.63
CA GLU A 13 15.19 7.51 -3.50
C GLU A 13 14.06 8.12 -2.63
N PRO A 14 13.61 9.37 -2.92
CA PRO A 14 12.59 10.01 -2.11
C PRO A 14 11.28 9.22 -2.04
N TYR A 15 10.64 9.23 -0.88
CA TYR A 15 9.36 8.56 -0.70
C TYR A 15 8.26 9.18 -1.55
N ARG A 16 7.51 8.30 -2.23
CA ARG A 16 6.25 8.67 -2.88
C ARG A 16 5.15 8.76 -1.82
N LEU A 17 4.67 9.98 -1.55
CA LEU A 17 3.66 10.24 -0.52
C LEU A 17 2.26 10.53 -1.08
N SER A 18 1.94 10.05 -2.28
CA SER A 18 0.67 10.35 -2.94
C SER A 18 -0.51 9.47 -2.50
N PHE A 19 -0.35 8.60 -1.49
CA PHE A 19 -1.38 7.67 -0.99
C PHE A 19 -2.47 8.30 -0.10
N ALA A 20 -2.73 9.60 -0.30
CA ALA A 20 -3.74 10.36 0.42
C ALA A 20 -5.19 10.08 -0.05
N LEU A 21 -5.39 9.17 -1.00
CA LEU A 21 -6.71 8.80 -1.53
C LEU A 21 -7.10 7.34 -1.19
N GLY A 22 -8.34 7.18 -0.74
CA GLY A 22 -9.13 5.98 -1.08
C GLY A 22 -8.91 4.66 -0.32
N GLY A 23 -8.26 4.62 0.85
CA GLY A 23 -8.06 3.34 1.55
C GLY A 23 -7.38 2.32 0.63
N LEU A 24 -7.93 1.12 0.47
CA LEU A 24 -7.41 0.05 -0.40
C LEU A 24 -7.95 0.02 -1.83
N LEU A 25 -9.06 0.71 -2.13
CA LEU A 25 -9.66 0.72 -3.47
C LEU A 25 -10.08 -0.64 -4.04
N ALA A 26 -10.44 -1.61 -3.18
CA ALA A 26 -10.79 -2.96 -3.62
C ALA A 26 -12.09 -3.03 -4.43
N THR A 27 -13.04 -2.14 -4.18
CA THR A 27 -14.29 -2.05 -4.96
C THR A 27 -14.02 -1.50 -6.36
N GLU A 28 -13.20 -0.45 -6.46
CA GLU A 28 -12.81 0.16 -7.72
C GLU A 28 -11.94 -0.81 -8.54
N ALA A 29 -11.10 -1.61 -7.87
CA ALA A 29 -10.32 -2.65 -8.51
C ALA A 29 -11.20 -3.71 -9.20
N MET A 30 -12.38 -4.02 -8.67
CA MET A 30 -13.34 -4.93 -9.33
C MET A 30 -13.88 -4.41 -10.66
N VAL A 31 -13.81 -3.10 -10.89
CA VAL A 31 -14.21 -2.48 -12.15
C VAL A 31 -13.01 -2.43 -13.12
N ALA A 32 -11.84 -2.06 -12.63
CA ALA A 32 -10.66 -1.87 -13.47
C ALA A 32 -9.96 -3.17 -13.87
N ALA A 33 -9.94 -4.19 -13.00
CA ALA A 33 -9.24 -5.45 -13.28
C ALA A 33 -9.83 -6.23 -14.47
N PRO A 34 -11.16 -6.40 -14.62
CA PRO A 34 -11.72 -7.03 -15.81
C PRO A 34 -11.37 -6.29 -17.11
N LEU A 35 -11.38 -4.95 -17.08
CA LEU A 35 -10.97 -4.14 -18.22
C LEU A 35 -9.50 -4.39 -18.59
N TYR A 36 -8.62 -4.53 -17.60
CA TYR A 36 -7.23 -4.85 -17.86
C TYR A 36 -7.05 -6.26 -18.44
N VAL A 37 -7.78 -7.25 -17.95
CA VAL A 37 -7.75 -8.62 -18.49
C VAL A 37 -8.18 -8.65 -19.96
N GLU A 38 -9.13 -7.79 -20.37
CA GLU A 38 -9.58 -7.69 -21.75
C GLU A 38 -8.61 -6.88 -22.64
N LEU A 39 -8.11 -5.75 -22.14
CA LEU A 39 -7.38 -4.77 -22.94
C LEU A 39 -5.86 -4.93 -22.89
N CYS A 40 -5.32 -5.51 -21.81
CA CYS A 40 -3.89 -5.62 -21.52
C CYS A 40 -3.09 -4.30 -21.61
N ASP A 41 -3.76 -3.15 -21.52
CA ASP A 41 -3.16 -1.82 -21.64
C ASP A 41 -3.79 -0.85 -20.62
N TRP A 42 -2.99 -0.40 -19.65
CA TRP A 42 -3.43 0.56 -18.63
C TRP A 42 -3.84 1.92 -19.20
N ALA A 43 -3.31 2.34 -20.36
CA ALA A 43 -3.75 3.56 -21.04
C ALA A 43 -5.15 3.38 -21.63
N ALA A 44 -5.46 2.20 -22.19
CA ALA A 44 -6.79 1.85 -22.65
C ALA A 44 -7.79 1.71 -21.49
N VAL A 45 -7.39 1.04 -20.39
CA VAL A 45 -8.20 0.94 -19.17
C VAL A 45 -8.54 2.32 -18.61
N ARG A 46 -7.57 3.23 -18.53
CA ARG A 46 -7.81 4.62 -18.11
C ARG A 46 -8.91 5.28 -18.96
N LYS A 47 -8.78 5.20 -20.29
CA LYS A 47 -9.75 5.80 -21.21
C LYS A 47 -11.14 5.22 -20.98
N ALA A 48 -11.26 3.91 -20.78
CA ALA A 48 -12.54 3.26 -20.50
C ALA A 48 -13.16 3.72 -19.17
N LEU A 49 -12.36 3.76 -18.08
CA LEU A 49 -12.83 4.23 -16.77
C LEU A 49 -13.31 5.68 -16.79
N ASP A 50 -12.59 6.54 -17.52
CA ASP A 50 -12.90 7.98 -17.60
C ASP A 50 -14.08 8.27 -18.55
N ALA A 51 -14.25 7.51 -19.64
CA ALA A 51 -15.32 7.72 -20.63
C ALA A 51 -16.71 7.52 -20.03
N ASP A 52 -16.88 6.46 -19.24
CA ASP A 52 -18.19 6.07 -18.69
C ASP A 52 -18.34 6.42 -17.20
N ASN A 53 -17.37 7.13 -16.61
CA ASN A 53 -17.29 7.41 -15.16
C ASN A 53 -17.57 6.14 -14.33
N LEU A 54 -16.96 5.02 -14.70
CA LEU A 54 -17.27 3.69 -14.15
C LEU A 54 -16.99 3.58 -12.64
N LEU A 55 -16.16 4.47 -12.10
CA LEU A 55 -15.87 4.56 -10.68
C LEU A 55 -16.91 5.41 -9.91
N HIS A 56 -17.95 5.91 -10.59
CA HIS A 56 -19.06 6.68 -10.05
C HIS A 56 -18.63 7.84 -9.13
N ALA A 57 -17.52 8.50 -9.48
CA ALA A 57 -17.03 9.60 -8.66
C ALA A 57 -17.94 10.83 -8.78
N ARG A 58 -18.16 11.51 -7.65
CA ARG A 58 -19.07 12.67 -7.55
C ARG A 58 -18.61 13.90 -8.35
N THR A 59 -17.32 14.00 -8.65
CA THR A 59 -16.76 15.10 -9.45
C THR A 59 -15.68 14.57 -10.38
N HIS A 60 -15.52 15.21 -11.54
CA HIS A 60 -14.47 14.88 -12.52
C HIS A 60 -13.07 14.91 -11.89
N SER A 61 -12.77 15.92 -11.07
CA SER A 61 -11.46 16.02 -10.41
C SER A 61 -11.21 14.88 -9.43
N THR A 62 -12.25 14.33 -8.80
CA THR A 62 -12.14 13.14 -7.95
C THR A 62 -11.97 11.89 -8.80
N ALA A 63 -12.73 11.76 -9.90
CA ALA A 63 -12.61 10.65 -10.85
C ALA A 63 -11.16 10.51 -11.35
N VAL A 64 -10.60 11.59 -11.90
CA VAL A 64 -9.22 11.58 -12.45
C VAL A 64 -8.18 11.15 -11.41
N ARG A 65 -8.29 11.67 -10.18
CA ARG A 65 -7.36 11.32 -9.10
C ARG A 65 -7.53 9.86 -8.67
N LEU A 66 -8.78 9.39 -8.55
CA LEU A 66 -9.10 8.02 -8.17
C LEU A 66 -8.63 7.02 -9.24
N THR A 67 -8.97 7.25 -10.51
CA THR A 67 -8.50 6.44 -11.65
C THR A 67 -6.98 6.39 -11.69
N ARG A 68 -6.30 7.53 -11.48
CA ARG A 68 -4.83 7.57 -11.45
C ARG A 68 -4.25 6.70 -10.34
N GLU A 69 -4.73 6.89 -9.12
CA GLU A 69 -4.27 6.15 -7.94
C GLU A 69 -4.52 4.64 -8.11
N LEU A 70 -5.72 4.27 -8.56
CA LEU A 70 -6.11 2.89 -8.79
C LEU A 70 -5.18 2.20 -9.80
N ILE A 71 -4.97 2.82 -10.97
CA ILE A 71 -4.11 2.25 -12.01
C ILE A 71 -2.67 2.12 -11.53
N GLN A 72 -2.14 3.10 -10.78
CA GLN A 72 -0.78 3.05 -10.24
C GLN A 72 -0.56 1.85 -9.30
N ARG A 73 -1.57 1.52 -8.48
CA ARG A 73 -1.52 0.37 -7.58
C ARG A 73 -1.75 -0.94 -8.32
N LEU A 74 -2.71 -1.00 -9.26
CA LEU A 74 -2.92 -2.22 -10.03
C LEU A 74 -1.74 -2.53 -10.96
N SER A 75 -1.06 -1.52 -11.50
CA SER A 75 0.06 -1.72 -12.43
C SER A 75 1.31 -2.35 -11.81
N VAL A 76 1.39 -2.44 -10.48
CA VAL A 76 2.48 -3.17 -9.79
C VAL A 76 2.13 -4.63 -9.51
N LEU A 77 0.90 -5.05 -9.80
CA LEU A 77 0.49 -6.44 -9.80
C LEU A 77 0.85 -7.08 -11.15
N SER A 78 1.15 -8.38 -11.13
CA SER A 78 1.35 -9.19 -12.33
C SER A 78 0.01 -9.55 -12.97
N ASP A 79 0.04 -9.96 -14.24
CA ASP A 79 -1.16 -10.42 -14.95
C ASP A 79 -1.89 -11.55 -14.21
N THR A 80 -1.14 -12.48 -13.61
CA THR A 80 -1.69 -13.56 -12.77
C THR A 80 -2.43 -13.01 -11.55
N GLU A 81 -1.85 -12.02 -10.87
CA GLU A 81 -2.48 -11.39 -9.71
C GLU A 81 -3.72 -10.58 -10.09
N ILE A 82 -3.68 -9.87 -11.22
CA ILE A 82 -4.84 -9.13 -11.75
C ILE A 82 -5.96 -10.09 -12.16
N ALA A 83 -5.65 -11.17 -12.85
CA ALA A 83 -6.63 -12.19 -13.23
C ALA A 83 -7.29 -12.83 -12.00
N TYR A 84 -6.50 -13.10 -10.96
CA TYR A 84 -7.02 -13.62 -9.69
C TYR A 84 -7.92 -12.58 -8.98
N LEU A 85 -7.54 -11.30 -8.98
CA LEU A 85 -8.30 -10.22 -8.34
C LEU A 85 -9.75 -10.13 -8.84
N VAL A 86 -10.01 -10.45 -10.11
CA VAL A 86 -11.36 -10.47 -10.72
C VAL A 86 -12.31 -11.45 -10.02
N THR A 87 -11.79 -12.60 -9.55
CA THR A 87 -12.60 -13.68 -8.98
C THR A 87 -12.38 -13.88 -7.49
N ALA A 88 -11.34 -13.28 -6.92
CA ALA A 88 -10.94 -13.43 -5.53
C ALA A 88 -12.06 -13.01 -4.54
N PRO A 89 -12.24 -13.72 -3.41
CA PRO A 89 -13.15 -13.30 -2.34
C PRO A 89 -12.81 -11.91 -1.77
N GLY A 90 -13.78 -11.29 -1.10
CA GLY A 90 -13.64 -9.93 -0.55
C GLY A 90 -12.37 -9.70 0.30
N PRO A 91 -12.11 -10.52 1.34
CA PRO A 91 -10.89 -10.40 2.15
C PRO A 91 -9.60 -10.55 1.34
N GLU A 92 -9.58 -11.48 0.40
CA GLU A 92 -8.39 -11.77 -0.42
C GLU A 92 -8.06 -10.63 -1.39
N ARG A 93 -9.10 -9.99 -1.96
CA ARG A 93 -8.91 -8.74 -2.74
C ARG A 93 -8.30 -7.63 -1.89
N LEU A 94 -8.72 -7.50 -0.64
CA LEU A 94 -8.17 -6.48 0.26
C LEU A 94 -6.70 -6.79 0.59
N HIS A 95 -6.32 -8.05 0.77
CA HIS A 95 -4.92 -8.45 0.94
C HIS A 95 -4.07 -8.15 -0.30
N LEU A 96 -4.57 -8.44 -1.52
CA LEU A 96 -3.85 -8.12 -2.76
C LEU A 96 -3.70 -6.60 -2.95
N MET A 97 -4.74 -5.83 -2.66
CA MET A 97 -4.67 -4.37 -2.73
C MET A 97 -3.74 -3.77 -1.67
N TRP A 98 -3.62 -4.40 -0.49
CA TRP A 98 -2.62 -4.04 0.51
C TRP A 98 -1.21 -4.29 -0.03
N ALA A 99 -0.94 -5.48 -0.57
CA ALA A 99 0.35 -5.79 -1.19
C ALA A 99 0.69 -4.82 -2.33
N ALA A 100 -0.28 -4.50 -3.19
CA ALA A 100 -0.13 -3.49 -4.24
C ALA A 100 0.25 -2.11 -3.69
N MET A 101 -0.39 -1.68 -2.59
CA MET A 101 -0.08 -0.42 -1.92
C MET A 101 1.36 -0.42 -1.36
N CYS A 102 1.78 -1.50 -0.69
CA CYS A 102 3.15 -1.65 -0.19
C CYS A 102 4.18 -1.64 -1.33
N ARG A 103 3.92 -2.36 -2.42
CA ARG A 103 4.80 -2.38 -3.61
C ARG A 103 4.95 -1.02 -4.25
N HIS A 104 3.87 -0.23 -4.30
CA HIS A 104 3.89 1.08 -4.94
C HIS A 104 4.50 2.18 -4.03
N TYR A 105 4.34 2.06 -2.71
CA TYR A 105 4.79 3.05 -1.74
C TYR A 105 5.80 2.46 -0.74
N ALA A 106 7.09 2.73 -0.97
CA ALA A 106 8.17 2.25 -0.10
C ALA A 106 7.95 2.62 1.39
N PHE A 107 7.46 3.83 1.68
CA PHE A 107 7.12 4.25 3.05
C PHE A 107 6.08 3.31 3.70
N VAL A 108 5.07 2.88 2.93
CA VAL A 108 4.01 1.98 3.41
C VAL A 108 4.56 0.56 3.59
N ALA A 109 5.38 0.08 2.66
CA ALA A 109 6.06 -1.21 2.77
C ALA A 109 6.96 -1.28 4.00
N GLU A 110 7.72 -0.23 4.28
CA GLU A 110 8.59 -0.16 5.45
C GLU A 110 7.78 -0.06 6.75
N PHE A 111 6.72 0.74 6.80
CA PHE A 111 5.83 0.78 7.97
C PHE A 111 5.18 -0.59 8.25
N ALA A 112 4.78 -1.30 7.19
CA ALA A 112 4.22 -2.64 7.30
C ALA A 112 5.22 -3.65 7.90
N GLN A 113 6.49 -3.55 7.52
CA GLN A 113 7.56 -4.42 8.01
C GLN A 113 8.04 -4.00 9.41
N ASP A 114 8.60 -2.80 9.51
CA ASP A 114 9.36 -2.29 10.66
C ASP A 114 8.46 -1.97 11.86
N VAL A 115 7.15 -1.84 11.65
CA VAL A 115 6.18 -1.52 12.71
C VAL A 115 5.13 -2.58 12.84
N VAL A 116 4.29 -2.79 11.81
CA VAL A 116 3.11 -3.66 11.95
C VAL A 116 3.52 -5.11 12.17
N ARG A 117 4.40 -5.64 11.31
CA ARG A 117 4.88 -7.02 11.42
C ARG A 117 5.81 -7.20 12.62
N ASP A 118 6.72 -6.28 12.88
CA ASP A 118 7.62 -6.36 14.03
C ASP A 118 6.86 -6.32 15.37
N HIS A 119 5.86 -5.45 15.50
CA HIS A 119 4.97 -5.45 16.68
C HIS A 119 4.30 -6.81 16.87
N TYR A 120 3.73 -7.37 15.81
CA TYR A 120 3.11 -8.69 15.85
C TYR A 120 4.09 -9.78 16.30
N LEU A 121 5.30 -9.82 15.72
CA LEU A 121 6.32 -10.82 16.04
C LEU A 121 6.86 -10.68 17.48
N LEU A 122 6.90 -9.46 18.01
CA LEU A 122 7.31 -9.16 19.39
C LEU A 122 6.17 -9.31 20.40
N GLY A 123 4.96 -9.67 19.97
CA GLY A 123 3.79 -9.79 20.83
C GLY A 123 3.21 -8.46 21.31
N VAL A 124 3.58 -7.34 20.68
CA VAL A 124 2.95 -6.04 20.89
C VAL A 124 1.60 -6.06 20.17
N SER A 125 0.52 -6.12 20.96
CA SER A 125 -0.82 -6.36 20.43
C SER A 125 -1.46 -5.14 19.78
N GLN A 126 -1.02 -3.92 20.09
CA GLN A 126 -1.66 -2.69 19.61
C GLN A 126 -0.79 -1.92 18.62
N LEU A 127 -1.44 -1.32 17.62
CA LEU A 127 -0.86 -0.35 16.70
C LEU A 127 -1.53 1.01 16.89
N LEU A 128 -0.82 1.96 17.46
CA LEU A 128 -1.33 3.26 17.84
C LEU A 128 -0.88 4.35 16.87
N PRO A 129 -1.60 5.50 16.79
CA PRO A 129 -1.15 6.63 15.98
C PRO A 129 0.26 7.12 16.33
N ALA A 130 0.68 6.97 17.60
CA ALA A 130 2.02 7.33 18.06
C ALA A 130 3.13 6.45 17.43
N ASP A 131 2.84 5.21 17.03
CA ASP A 131 3.79 4.35 16.32
C ASP A 131 4.11 4.91 14.94
N PHE A 132 3.09 5.42 14.24
CA PHE A 132 3.29 6.15 12.99
C PHE A 132 4.11 7.42 13.19
N GLU A 133 3.86 8.20 14.25
CA GLU A 133 4.65 9.41 14.47
C GLU A 133 6.11 9.08 14.73
N ARG A 134 6.40 8.07 15.57
CA ARG A 134 7.76 7.61 15.83
C ARG A 134 8.46 7.11 14.57
N PHE A 135 7.76 6.30 13.76
CA PHE A 135 8.29 5.80 12.50
C PHE A 135 8.58 6.95 11.53
N TRP A 136 7.64 7.88 11.36
CA TRP A 136 7.82 9.06 10.51
C TRP A 136 9.04 9.86 10.92
N ASP A 137 9.14 10.22 12.21
CA ASP A 137 10.23 11.03 12.73
C ASP A 137 11.58 10.31 12.55
N SER A 138 11.61 8.98 12.72
CA SER A 138 12.80 8.16 12.47
C SER A 138 13.24 8.17 11.00
N LYS A 139 12.30 8.16 10.04
CA LYS A 139 12.65 8.21 8.61
C LYS A 139 13.02 9.64 8.19
N ALA A 140 12.40 10.67 8.77
CA ALA A 140 12.65 12.07 8.44
C ALA A 140 14.10 12.51 8.71
N LEU A 141 14.83 11.85 9.61
CA LEU A 141 16.28 12.08 9.81
C LEU A 141 17.12 11.90 8.54
N TRP A 142 16.64 11.09 7.59
CA TRP A 142 17.38 10.73 6.37
C TRP A 142 16.62 11.07 5.08
N HIS A 143 15.39 11.58 5.20
CA HIS A 143 14.47 11.84 4.10
C HIS A 143 13.88 13.23 4.22
N ALA A 144 14.52 14.21 3.57
CA ALA A 144 14.13 15.63 3.63
C ALA A 144 12.68 15.86 3.22
N GLU A 145 12.16 15.09 2.27
CA GLU A 145 10.77 15.16 1.84
C GLU A 145 9.76 14.88 2.97
N LEU A 146 10.14 14.09 3.98
CA LEU A 146 9.31 13.84 5.16
C LEU A 146 9.35 15.01 6.14
N GLU A 147 10.48 15.71 6.27
CA GLU A 147 10.63 16.90 7.11
C GLU A 147 9.85 18.09 6.52
N GLU A 148 9.92 18.26 5.19
CA GLU A 148 9.24 19.34 4.46
C GLU A 148 7.72 19.11 4.31
N THR A 149 7.24 17.91 4.61
CA THR A 149 5.83 17.57 4.48
C THR A 149 4.97 18.35 5.47
N ARG A 150 3.93 19.02 4.95
CA ARG A 150 2.98 19.77 5.77
C ARG A 150 2.28 18.87 6.80
N PRO A 151 2.03 19.35 8.04
CA PRO A 151 1.35 18.57 9.07
C PRO A 151 -0.02 18.01 8.64
N SER A 152 -0.77 18.77 7.84
CA SER A 152 -2.06 18.33 7.29
C SER A 152 -1.93 17.14 6.34
N THR A 153 -0.87 17.11 5.52
CA THR A 153 -0.57 15.98 4.62
C THR A 153 -0.16 14.76 5.43
N ARG A 154 0.77 14.90 6.39
CA ARG A 154 1.17 13.81 7.31
C ARG A 154 -0.03 13.19 8.02
N ASN A 155 -0.91 14.02 8.58
CA ASN A 155 -2.16 13.57 9.21
C ASN A 155 -3.07 12.79 8.25
N LYS A 156 -3.16 13.24 6.99
CA LYS A 156 -3.96 12.57 5.97
C LYS A 156 -3.37 11.21 5.57
N LEU A 157 -2.05 11.13 5.43
CA LEU A 157 -1.34 9.87 5.14
C LEU A 157 -1.52 8.86 6.26
N ARG A 158 -1.34 9.28 7.52
CA ARG A 158 -1.62 8.46 8.69
C ARG A 158 -3.05 7.93 8.68
N THR A 159 -4.03 8.83 8.48
CA THR A 159 -5.45 8.46 8.47
C THR A 159 -5.74 7.39 7.41
N ASN A 160 -5.20 7.57 6.21
CA ASN A 160 -5.40 6.63 5.11
C ASN A 160 -4.68 5.29 5.31
N LEU A 161 -3.48 5.30 5.88
CA LEU A 161 -2.73 4.08 6.17
C LEU A 161 -3.46 3.23 7.21
N PHE A 162 -3.94 3.84 8.30
CA PHE A 162 -4.72 3.13 9.32
C PHE A 162 -6.08 2.68 8.78
N LEU A 163 -6.71 3.45 7.88
CA LEU A 163 -7.91 3.00 7.18
C LEU A 163 -7.63 1.76 6.33
N ALA A 164 -6.53 1.75 5.57
CA ALA A 164 -6.15 0.61 4.74
C ALA A 164 -5.89 -0.65 5.59
N LEU A 165 -5.20 -0.51 6.71
CA LEU A 165 -5.00 -1.60 7.68
C LEU A 165 -6.32 -2.15 8.23
N ARG A 166 -7.26 -1.28 8.64
CA ARG A 166 -8.59 -1.73 9.09
C ARG A 166 -9.38 -2.42 7.98
N GLN A 167 -9.35 -1.87 6.77
CA GLN A 167 -10.02 -2.47 5.61
C GLN A 167 -9.46 -3.85 5.29
N SER A 168 -8.15 -4.05 5.41
CA SER A 168 -7.53 -5.37 5.22
C SER A 168 -7.87 -6.39 6.33
N GLY A 169 -8.52 -5.96 7.42
CA GLY A 169 -8.78 -6.82 8.58
C GLY A 169 -7.55 -7.07 9.47
N MET A 170 -6.42 -6.41 9.20
CA MET A 170 -5.18 -6.55 9.99
C MET A 170 -5.12 -5.63 11.21
N LEU A 171 -6.10 -4.73 11.35
CA LEU A 171 -6.23 -3.83 12.49
C LEU A 171 -7.69 -3.75 12.92
N ALA A 172 -7.96 -4.08 14.18
CA ALA A 172 -9.28 -3.93 14.80
C ALA A 172 -9.59 -2.47 15.16
N ASP A 173 -10.86 -2.20 15.47
CA ASP A 173 -11.30 -0.87 15.92
C ASP A 173 -10.68 -0.44 17.25
N ASP A 174 -10.35 -1.40 18.12
CA ASP A 174 -9.65 -1.20 19.39
C ASP A 174 -8.12 -1.14 19.26
N ALA A 175 -7.63 -0.97 18.02
CA ALA A 175 -6.23 -0.92 17.63
C ALA A 175 -5.45 -2.24 17.77
N THR A 176 -6.12 -3.36 18.00
CA THR A 176 -5.47 -4.69 18.03
C THR A 176 -4.97 -5.10 16.64
N ILE A 177 -3.70 -5.48 16.54
CA ILE A 177 -3.12 -6.08 15.34
C ILE A 177 -3.65 -7.50 15.19
N ILE A 178 -4.23 -7.80 14.03
CA ILE A 178 -4.80 -9.11 13.71
C ILE A 178 -3.96 -9.77 12.63
N SER A 179 -3.57 -11.02 12.85
CA SER A 179 -2.97 -11.85 11.80
C SER A 179 -4.03 -12.25 10.79
N PRO A 180 -3.92 -11.87 9.50
CA PRO A 180 -4.90 -12.23 8.50
C PRO A 180 -4.81 -13.71 8.13
N LEU A 181 -5.94 -14.32 7.83
CA LEU A 181 -5.97 -15.64 7.21
C LEU A 181 -5.63 -15.50 5.72
N LEU A 182 -4.40 -15.88 5.35
CA LEU A 182 -3.98 -15.94 3.95
C LEU A 182 -4.35 -17.32 3.38
N SER A 183 -5.13 -17.34 2.31
CA SER A 183 -5.45 -18.56 1.56
C SER A 183 -4.18 -19.11 0.89
N PRO A 184 -4.15 -20.41 0.52
CA PRO A 184 -3.05 -20.96 -0.28
C PRO A 184 -2.77 -20.17 -1.56
N GLU A 185 -3.82 -19.69 -2.23
CA GLU A 185 -3.75 -18.90 -3.46
C GLU A 185 -3.06 -17.55 -3.20
N VAL A 186 -3.52 -16.78 -2.21
CA VAL A 186 -2.90 -15.50 -1.86
C VAL A 186 -1.46 -15.71 -1.39
N SER A 187 -1.21 -16.70 -0.54
CA SER A 187 0.13 -17.06 -0.09
C SER A 187 1.07 -17.34 -1.27
N ALA A 188 0.64 -18.14 -2.25
CA ALA A 188 1.45 -18.44 -3.43
C ALA A 188 1.75 -17.18 -4.27
N LEU A 189 0.77 -16.28 -4.44
CA LEU A 189 0.96 -15.02 -5.16
C LEU A 189 1.97 -14.10 -4.45
N LEU A 190 1.92 -14.03 -3.11
CA LEU A 190 2.86 -13.24 -2.32
C LEU A 190 4.27 -13.83 -2.32
N ASP A 191 4.40 -15.15 -2.30
CA ASP A 191 5.69 -15.85 -2.30
C ASP A 191 6.35 -15.94 -3.67
N ALA A 192 5.59 -15.77 -4.74
CA ALA A 192 6.14 -15.63 -6.09
C ALA A 192 7.01 -14.36 -6.24
N ARG A 193 6.97 -13.44 -5.27
CA ARG A 193 7.84 -12.26 -5.21
C ARG A 193 9.13 -12.57 -4.45
N THR A 194 10.21 -11.91 -4.84
CA THR A 194 11.50 -11.98 -4.14
C THR A 194 11.96 -10.57 -3.78
N PRO A 195 12.09 -10.23 -2.48
CA PRO A 195 11.66 -11.02 -1.32
C PRO A 195 10.12 -11.22 -1.29
N SER A 196 9.65 -12.23 -0.56
CA SER A 196 8.21 -12.51 -0.43
C SER A 196 7.48 -11.34 0.21
N ASP A 197 6.30 -11.03 -0.33
CA ASP A 197 5.44 -9.97 0.18
C ASP A 197 4.72 -10.33 1.47
N ARG A 198 4.82 -11.58 1.95
CA ARG A 198 4.38 -11.95 3.31
C ARG A 198 4.98 -11.04 4.38
N ARG A 199 6.15 -10.44 4.12
CA ARG A 199 6.79 -9.45 4.99
C ARG A 199 5.94 -8.20 5.26
N PHE A 200 4.94 -7.91 4.42
CA PHE A 200 4.02 -6.79 4.61
C PHE A 200 2.82 -7.12 5.53
N PHE A 201 2.71 -8.36 6.00
CA PHE A 201 1.59 -8.83 6.81
C PHE A 201 2.05 -9.19 8.23
N PRO A 202 1.22 -9.00 9.26
CA PRO A 202 1.49 -9.44 10.63
C PRO A 202 1.29 -10.95 10.74
N VAL A 203 2.17 -11.70 10.07
CA VAL A 203 2.18 -13.17 10.05
C VAL A 203 3.53 -13.67 10.54
N GLY A 204 3.49 -14.79 11.26
CA GLY A 204 4.68 -15.54 11.66
C GLY A 204 5.37 -16.15 10.43
N GLY A 205 6.64 -16.49 10.58
CA GLY A 205 7.53 -16.86 9.47
C GLY A 205 6.97 -17.89 8.47
N GLY A 206 7.31 -17.64 7.20
CA GLY A 206 7.62 -18.67 6.21
C GLY A 206 8.88 -18.21 5.49
N LEU A 207 10.04 -18.74 5.88
CA LEU A 207 11.22 -18.86 5.01
C LEU A 207 11.14 -20.23 4.34
#